data_AF-A0A2Z4K0B8-F1
#
_entry.id   AF-A0A2Z4K0B8-F1
#
_cell.length_a   1.000
_cell.length_b   1.000
_cell.length_c   1.000
_cell.angle_alpha   90.00
_cell.angle_beta   90.00
_cell.angle_gamma   90.00
#
_symmetry.space_group_name_H-M   'P 1'
#
loop_
_entity.id
_entity.type
_entity.pdbx_description
1 polymer ?
#
loop_
_entity_poly.entity_id
_entity_poly.type
_entity_poly.pdbx_seq_one_letter_code
_entity_poly.pdbx_strand_id
1 'polypeptide(L)'
;MSNPRQNQHHQLNQMIRQLTGDPQLRDRFMADAAAVFAEFGLSDQEIAALEDGSIEALEGVAVHPLLRMHWSMASQPEVAATMSVEEYLPRFKEGAANG
;
A
#
# COMPACT_ATOMS: atom_id res chain seq x y z
N MET A 1 24.71 -13.63 -8.62
CA MET A 1 25.14 -12.61 -7.63
C MET A 1 24.03 -11.57 -7.58
N SER A 2 23.21 -11.57 -6.52
CA SER A 2 22.06 -10.66 -6.41
C SER A 2 22.53 -9.26 -6.03
N ASN A 3 22.07 -8.26 -6.77
CA ASN A 3 22.45 -6.86 -6.60
C ASN A 3 21.76 -6.30 -5.34
N PRO A 4 22.47 -5.79 -4.32
CA PRO A 4 21.87 -5.41 -3.03
C PRO A 4 20.75 -4.36 -3.16
N ARG A 5 20.82 -3.47 -4.15
CA ARG A 5 19.75 -2.50 -4.46
C ARG A 5 18.46 -3.14 -4.98
N GLN A 6 18.55 -4.29 -5.66
CA GLN A 6 17.36 -5.00 -6.17
C GLN A 6 16.60 -5.74 -5.06
N ASN A 7 17.27 -6.11 -3.96
CA ASN A 7 16.66 -6.79 -2.83
C ASN A 7 15.93 -5.84 -1.87
N GLN A 8 16.39 -4.59 -1.71
CA GLN A 8 15.74 -3.60 -0.82
C GLN A 8 14.38 -3.15 -1.36
N HIS A 9 14.31 -2.77 -2.64
CA HIS A 9 13.03 -2.47 -3.30
C HIS A 9 12.06 -3.66 -3.29
N HIS A 10 12.56 -4.89 -3.21
CA HIS A 10 11.70 -6.06 -3.09
C HIS A 10 10.91 -6.07 -1.78
N GLN A 11 11.53 -5.72 -0.65
CA GLN A 11 10.88 -5.78 0.66
C GLN A 11 9.81 -4.70 0.82
N LEU A 12 10.09 -3.47 0.41
CA LEU A 12 9.10 -2.37 0.40
C LEU A 12 7.87 -2.71 -0.45
N ASN A 13 8.08 -3.16 -1.69
CA ASN A 13 6.98 -3.52 -2.59
C ASN A 13 6.20 -4.75 -2.07
N GLN A 14 6.88 -5.73 -1.44
CA GLN A 14 6.20 -6.87 -0.82
C GLN A 14 5.39 -6.47 0.41
N MET A 15 5.90 -5.56 1.25
CA MET A 15 5.17 -5.04 2.40
C MET A 15 3.87 -4.38 1.95
N ILE A 16 3.93 -3.46 0.99
CA ILE A 16 2.75 -2.75 0.47
C ILE A 16 1.73 -3.76 -0.10
N ARG A 17 2.21 -4.76 -0.84
CA ARG A 17 1.35 -5.83 -1.36
C ARG A 17 0.67 -6.61 -0.22
N GLN A 18 1.41 -7.00 0.81
CA GLN A 18 0.84 -7.75 1.94
C GLN A 18 -0.15 -6.92 2.75
N LEU A 19 0.13 -5.63 2.98
CA LEU A 19 -0.80 -4.72 3.67
C LEU A 19 -2.18 -4.63 3.00
N THR A 20 -2.24 -4.77 1.67
CA THR A 20 -3.52 -4.81 0.95
C THR A 20 -4.27 -6.13 1.07
N GLY A 21 -3.56 -7.25 1.22
CA GLY A 21 -4.14 -8.60 1.22
C GLY A 21 -4.34 -9.23 2.60
N ASP A 22 -3.65 -8.74 3.63
CA ASP A 22 -3.64 -9.29 4.98
C ASP A 22 -4.26 -8.31 5.99
N PRO A 23 -5.51 -8.56 6.45
CA PRO A 23 -6.16 -7.73 7.46
C PRO A 23 -5.40 -7.67 8.79
N GLN A 24 -4.75 -8.76 9.22
CA GLN A 24 -4.02 -8.78 10.49
C GLN A 24 -2.76 -7.92 10.42
N LEU A 25 -2.05 -7.96 9.28
CA LEU A 25 -0.91 -7.07 9.06
C LEU A 25 -1.35 -5.60 9.04
N ARG A 26 -2.52 -5.30 8.45
CA ARG A 26 -3.09 -3.96 8.46
C ARG A 26 -3.42 -3.47 9.86
N ASP A 27 -4.06 -4.30 10.68
CA ASP A 27 -4.38 -3.95 12.06
C ASP A 27 -3.10 -3.67 12.87
N ARG A 28 -2.06 -4.50 12.70
CA ARG A 28 -0.74 -4.26 13.31
C ARG A 28 -0.10 -2.96 12.82
N PHE A 29 -0.16 -2.70 11.52
CA PHE A 29 0.38 -1.48 10.93
C PHE A 29 -0.33 -0.22 11.42
N MET A 30 -1.65 -0.26 11.60
CA MET A 30 -2.42 0.84 12.20
C MET A 30 -2.10 1.04 13.69
N ALA A 31 -1.74 -0.02 14.41
CA ALA A 31 -1.37 0.05 15.82
C ALA A 31 0.09 0.52 16.04
N ASP A 32 1.02 0.03 15.23
CA ASP A 32 2.45 0.33 15.29
C ASP A 32 3.13 0.13 13.93
N ALA A 33 3.11 1.17 13.11
CA ALA A 33 3.74 1.16 11.79
C ALA A 33 5.27 0.97 11.86
N ALA A 34 5.93 1.50 12.90
CA ALA A 34 7.38 1.42 13.05
C ALA A 34 7.85 -0.01 13.29
N ALA A 35 7.12 -0.78 14.12
CA ALA A 35 7.38 -2.20 14.32
C ALA A 35 7.25 -3.01 13.02
N VAL A 36 6.24 -2.69 12.20
CA VAL A 36 6.05 -3.33 10.87
C VAL A 36 7.19 -2.95 9.92
N PHE A 37 7.61 -1.69 9.87
CA PHE A 37 8.75 -1.29 9.04
C PHE A 37 10.04 -2.01 9.42
N ALA A 38 10.28 -2.19 10.73
CA ALA A 38 11.41 -2.95 11.24
C ALA A 38 11.34 -4.45 10.89
N GLU A 39 10.14 -5.07 10.95
CA GLU A 39 9.91 -6.46 10.53
C GLU A 39 10.29 -6.69 9.06
N PHE A 40 9.96 -5.73 8.20
CA PHE A 40 10.29 -5.79 6.77
C PHE A 40 11.71 -5.29 6.44
N GLY A 41 12.46 -4.76 7.42
CA GLY A 41 13.83 -4.30 7.23
C GLY A 41 13.94 -3.04 6.37
N LEU A 42 12.93 -2.17 6.41
CA LEU A 42 12.94 -0.93 5.62
C LEU A 42 14.03 0.02 6.09
N SER A 43 14.65 0.71 5.14
CA SER A 43 15.62 1.78 5.42
C SER A 43 14.92 3.08 5.83
N ASP A 44 15.65 3.96 6.52
CA ASP A 44 15.16 5.29 6.89
C ASP A 44 14.66 6.10 5.69
N GLN A 45 15.29 5.93 4.52
CA GLN A 45 14.87 6.59 3.28
C GLN A 45 13.51 6.08 2.79
N GLU A 46 13.28 4.77 2.86
CA GLU A 46 12.01 4.15 2.46
C GLU A 46 10.89 4.52 3.43
N ILE A 47 11.18 4.55 4.73
CA ILE A 47 10.24 4.98 5.76
C ILE A 47 9.86 6.45 5.54
N ALA A 48 10.83 7.33 5.34
CA ALA A 48 10.56 8.75 5.06
C ALA A 48 9.73 8.95 3.79
N ALA A 49 9.96 8.15 2.74
CA ALA A 49 9.16 8.19 1.53
C ALA A 49 7.71 7.69 1.73
N LEU A 50 7.52 6.67 2.59
CA LEU A 50 6.21 6.16 2.96
C LEU A 50 5.41 7.17 3.81
N GLU A 51 6.09 7.85 4.74
CA GLU A 51 5.53 8.90 5.59
C GLU A 51 5.14 10.14 4.79
N ASP A 52 5.96 10.56 3.83
CA ASP A 52 5.63 11.64 2.90
C ASP A 52 4.43 11.27 2.00
N GLY A 53 4.42 10.04 1.49
CA GLY A 53 3.29 9.47 0.76
C GLY A 53 3.01 10.11 -0.62
N SER A 54 3.80 11.10 -1.06
CA SER A 54 3.68 11.67 -2.40
C SER A 54 4.14 10.67 -3.46
N ILE A 55 3.57 10.79 -4.67
CA ILE A 55 3.95 9.94 -5.81
C ILE A 55 5.46 10.06 -6.09
N GLU A 56 6.01 11.26 -5.96
CA GLU A 56 7.41 11.59 -6.21
C GLU A 56 8.33 10.92 -5.18
N ALA A 57 7.98 10.97 -3.89
CA ALA A 57 8.75 10.31 -2.84
C ALA A 57 8.75 8.77 -3.00
N LEU A 58 7.58 8.19 -3.29
CA LEU A 58 7.45 6.74 -3.53
C LEU A 58 8.19 6.29 -4.81
N GLU A 59 8.26 7.14 -5.83
CA GLU A 59 9.08 6.90 -7.01
C GLU A 59 10.58 6.93 -6.69
N GLY A 60 11.01 7.85 -5.84
CA GLY A 60 12.39 7.98 -5.39
C GLY A 60 12.95 6.73 -4.71
N VAL A 61 12.09 5.89 -4.13
CA VAL A 61 12.46 4.59 -3.51
C VAL A 61 11.99 3.38 -4.32
N ALA A 62 11.68 3.60 -5.61
CA ALA A 62 11.28 2.59 -6.59
C ALA A 62 10.07 1.72 -6.18
N VAL A 63 9.07 2.33 -5.55
CA VAL A 63 7.75 1.67 -5.42
C VAL A 63 7.11 1.52 -6.80
N HIS A 64 6.61 0.32 -7.08
CA HIS A 64 5.91 0.01 -8.31
C HIS A 64 4.65 0.89 -8.46
N PRO A 65 4.35 1.47 -9.63
CA PRO A 65 3.22 2.41 -9.79
C PRO A 65 1.87 1.91 -9.26
N LEU A 66 1.53 0.63 -9.50
CA LEU A 66 0.31 0.02 -8.95
C LEU A 66 0.31 -0.03 -7.41
N LEU A 67 1.47 -0.26 -6.80
CA LEU A 67 1.61 -0.32 -5.35
C LEU A 67 1.59 1.07 -4.71
N ARG A 68 1.94 2.13 -5.44
CA ARG A 68 1.78 3.52 -4.96
C ARG A 68 0.31 3.82 -4.63
N MET A 69 -0.60 3.44 -5.53
CA MET A 69 -2.05 3.59 -5.31
C MET A 69 -2.53 2.78 -4.10
N HIS A 70 -2.04 1.55 -3.96
CA HIS A 70 -2.36 0.69 -2.83
C HIS A 70 -1.86 1.25 -1.50
N TRP A 71 -0.67 1.85 -1.49
CA TRP A 71 -0.15 2.56 -0.33
C TRP A 71 -1.07 3.71 0.06
N SER A 72 -1.45 4.58 -0.88
CA SER A 72 -2.35 5.70 -0.60
C SER A 72 -3.69 5.25 0.00
N MET A 73 -4.23 4.11 -0.46
CA MET A 73 -5.46 3.53 0.12
C MET A 73 -5.25 2.94 1.52
N ALA A 74 -4.06 2.38 1.81
CA ALA A 74 -3.79 1.73 3.09
C ALA A 74 -3.36 2.72 4.18
N SER A 75 -2.63 3.79 3.82
CA SER A 75 -2.07 4.77 4.77
C SER A 75 -3.01 5.94 5.07
N GLN A 76 -4.02 6.17 4.22
CA GLN A 76 -5.00 7.26 4.39
C GLN A 76 -6.42 6.67 4.45
N PRO A 77 -6.91 6.26 5.63
CA PRO A 77 -8.22 5.63 5.78
C PRO A 77 -9.38 6.52 5.29
N GLU A 78 -9.23 7.85 5.35
CA GLU A 78 -10.20 8.80 4.81
C GLU A 78 -10.30 8.75 3.27
N VAL A 79 -9.18 8.54 2.58
CA VAL A 79 -9.13 8.38 1.12
C VAL A 79 -9.72 7.03 0.70
N ALA A 80 -9.46 5.97 1.47
CA ALA A 80 -10.10 4.66 1.25
C ALA A 80 -11.63 4.73 1.35
N ALA A 81 -12.16 5.51 2.30
CA ALA A 81 -13.60 5.71 2.45
C ALA A 81 -14.24 6.40 1.23
N THR A 82 -13.53 7.34 0.60
CA THR A 82 -14.00 7.99 -0.64
C THR A 82 -13.88 7.14 -1.91
N MET A 83 -13.14 6.02 -1.86
CA MET A 83 -12.99 5.06 -2.95
C MET A 83 -13.71 3.73 -2.69
N SER A 84 -14.64 3.71 -1.73
CA SER A 84 -15.46 2.53 -1.44
C SER A 84 -16.35 2.17 -2.64
N VAL A 85 -16.17 0.96 -3.17
CA VAL A 85 -17.04 0.37 -4.21
C VAL A 85 -18.46 0.17 -3.70
N GLU A 86 -18.72 0.25 -2.39
CA GLU A 86 -20.07 0.09 -1.83
C GLU A 86 -21.06 1.13 -2.36
N GLU A 87 -20.58 2.33 -2.69
CA GLU A 87 -21.39 3.37 -3.32
C GLU A 87 -21.71 3.04 -4.81
N TYR A 88 -20.88 2.22 -5.46
CA TYR A 88 -21.06 1.77 -6.84
C TYR A 88 -21.75 0.40 -6.99
N LEU A 89 -21.80 -0.42 -5.92
CA LEU A 89 -22.43 -1.75 -5.92
C LEU A 89 -23.89 -1.76 -6.41
N PRO A 90 -24.76 -0.78 -6.05
CA PRO A 90 -26.13 -0.74 -6.57
C PRO A 90 -26.17 -0.64 -8.10
N ARG A 91 -25.25 0.13 -8.68
CA ARG A 91 -25.17 0.39 -10.13
C ARG A 91 -24.72 -0.83 -10.93
N PHE A 92 -23.91 -1.71 -10.34
CA PHE A 92 -23.51 -2.98 -10.96
C PHE A 92 -24.60 -4.06 -10.86
N LYS A 93 -25.43 -4.06 -9.80
CA LYS A 93 -26.53 -5.02 -9.65
C LYS A 93 -27.70 -4.75 -10.60
N GLU A 94 -27.93 -3.50 -11.00
CA GLU A 94 -28.97 -3.14 -11.98
C GLU A 94 -28.60 -3.54 -13.42
N GLY A 95 -27.31 -3.60 -13.77
CA GLY A 95 -26.83 -4.02 -15.09
C GLY A 95 -26.88 -5.54 -15.34
N ALA A 96 -26.88 -6.35 -14.29
CA ALA A 96 -26.90 -7.82 -14.38
C ALA A 96 -28.32 -8.41 -14.54
N ALA A 97 -29.37 -7.61 -14.35
CA ALA A 97 -30.77 -8.06 -14.45
C ALA A 97 -31.40 -7.87 -15.84
N ASN A 98 -30.68 -7.29 -16.80
CA ASN A 98 -31.15 -7.03 -18.17
C ASN A 98 -30.28 -7.70 -19.26
N GLY A 99 -29.56 -8.78 -18.92
CA GLY A 99 -28.81 -9.61 -19.86
C GLY A 99 -29.50 -10.93 -20.16
#